data_AF-A0A0A6Z6L5-F1
#
_entry.id   AF-A0A0A6Z6L5-F1
#
_cell.length_a   1.000
_cell.length_b   1.000
_cell.length_c   1.000
_cell.angle_alpha   90.00
_cell.angle_beta   90.00
_cell.angle_gamma   90.00
#
_symmetry.space_group_name_H-M   'P 1'
#
loop_
_entity.id
_entity.type
_entity.pdbx_description
1 polymer ?
#
loop_
_entity_poly.entity_id
_entity_poly.type
_entity_poly.pdbx_seq_one_letter_code
_entity_poly.pdbx_strand_id
1 'polypeptide(L)'
;KRSCRQISLNVSNYRSNGNFRLFDIDEGKRCYNLPTIKNEVYMIRGIFPFGELSNSPFYVSIGVTQLGAVISSKLQDLGIEGVFRATKNYTDFCLVKGKVNPYISRVELRPLPEEYLHDLPTSVLKLISRNNLKAKGTENDIRYPVDKSDRIWKETSSPSYAVPLSSNVSNFDPETNMTPPLQ
;
A
#
# COMPACT_ATOMS: atom_id res chain seq x y z
N LYS A 1 -31.66 -5.00 10.16
CA LYS A 1 -31.72 -5.36 8.72
C LYS A 1 -30.85 -4.36 7.95
N ARG A 2 -29.61 -4.72 7.58
CA ARG A 2 -28.71 -3.85 6.79
C ARG A 2 -28.97 -4.15 5.32
N SER A 3 -29.65 -3.23 4.63
CA SER A 3 -29.90 -3.33 3.20
C SER A 3 -28.64 -2.94 2.44
N CYS A 4 -27.99 -3.89 1.77
CA CYS A 4 -27.07 -3.56 0.69
C CYS A 4 -27.89 -2.95 -0.44
N ARG A 5 -27.78 -1.65 -0.67
CA ARG A 5 -28.32 -1.01 -1.87
C ARG A 5 -27.26 -1.08 -2.96
N GLN A 6 -27.58 -1.79 -4.03
CA GLN A 6 -26.80 -1.73 -5.26
C GLN A 6 -27.14 -0.40 -5.92
N ILE A 7 -26.23 0.58 -5.85
CA ILE A 7 -26.40 1.85 -6.55
C ILE A 7 -26.02 1.57 -8.01
N SER A 8 -27.03 1.52 -8.88
CA SER A 8 -26.86 1.55 -10.34
C SER A 8 -26.44 2.95 -10.76
N LEU A 9 -25.14 3.25 -10.69
CA LEU A 9 -24.57 4.34 -11.47
C LEU A 9 -24.39 3.83 -12.89
N ASN A 10 -24.84 4.60 -13.89
CA ASN A 10 -24.70 4.30 -15.31
C ASN A 10 -23.27 3.84 -15.62
N VAL A 11 -23.11 2.53 -15.82
CA VAL A 11 -21.83 1.88 -16.10
C VAL A 11 -21.53 2.05 -17.58
N SER A 12 -21.01 3.22 -17.96
CA SER A 12 -20.34 3.38 -19.25
C SER A 12 -18.82 3.32 -19.04
N ASN A 13 -18.23 2.19 -19.42
CA ASN A 13 -16.80 1.96 -19.67
C ASN A 13 -15.79 2.03 -18.52
N TYR A 14 -16.17 1.62 -17.30
CA TYR A 14 -15.18 1.31 -16.26
C TYR A 14 -14.72 -0.15 -16.39
N ARG A 15 -13.52 -0.39 -16.94
CA ARG A 15 -12.88 -1.71 -16.89
C ARG A 15 -12.32 -2.04 -15.49
N SER A 16 -13.09 -1.85 -14.42
CA SER A 16 -12.68 -2.39 -13.11
C SER A 16 -13.03 -3.87 -13.04
N ASN A 17 -12.07 -4.76 -13.21
CA ASN A 17 -12.29 -6.19 -13.05
C ASN A 17 -12.30 -6.61 -11.55
N GLY A 18 -12.96 -5.84 -10.68
CA GLY A 18 -12.97 -6.11 -9.24
C GLY A 18 -14.09 -5.41 -8.46
N ASN A 19 -14.72 -6.15 -7.54
CA ASN A 19 -15.69 -5.63 -6.58
C ASN A 19 -15.01 -4.66 -5.61
N PHE A 20 -15.66 -3.53 -5.31
CA PHE A 20 -15.22 -2.58 -4.29
C PHE A 20 -16.35 -2.24 -3.31
N ARG A 21 -15.98 -1.74 -2.13
CA ARG A 21 -16.90 -1.26 -1.12
C ARG A 21 -16.80 0.26 -1.01
N LEU A 22 -17.93 0.94 -1.16
CA LEU A 22 -18.09 2.37 -0.89
C LEU A 22 -18.61 2.58 0.53
N PHE A 23 -18.08 3.57 1.23
CA PHE A 23 -18.52 3.97 2.56
C PHE A 23 -19.17 5.35 2.50
N ASP A 24 -20.49 5.36 2.56
CA ASP A 24 -21.26 6.59 2.68
C ASP A 24 -21.22 7.11 4.12
N ILE A 25 -20.47 8.18 4.34
CA ILE A 25 -20.25 8.81 5.65
C ILE A 25 -20.13 10.32 5.48
N ASP A 26 -20.76 11.06 6.41
CA ASP A 26 -20.71 12.52 6.40
C ASP A 26 -19.34 13.04 6.89
N GLU A 27 -18.83 12.44 7.96
CA GLU A 27 -17.54 12.79 8.58
C GLU A 27 -16.86 11.59 9.26
N GLY A 28 -15.61 11.79 9.71
CA GLY A 28 -14.85 10.81 10.49
C GLY A 28 -14.16 9.74 9.63
N LYS A 29 -14.08 8.51 10.17
CA LYS A 29 -13.35 7.41 9.52
C LYS A 29 -14.04 6.06 9.69
N ARG A 30 -13.81 5.16 8.72
CA ARG A 30 -14.20 3.74 8.79
C ARG A 30 -12.94 2.89 8.83
N CYS A 31 -12.81 2.07 9.87
CA CYS A 31 -11.60 1.29 10.09
C CYS A 31 -11.87 -0.21 9.97
N TYR A 32 -10.92 -0.91 9.34
CA TYR A 32 -10.79 -2.35 9.43
C TYR A 32 -9.89 -2.66 10.61
N ASN A 33 -10.38 -3.47 11.54
CA ASN A 33 -9.59 -4.01 12.62
C ASN A 33 -8.95 -5.31 12.14
N LEU A 34 -7.61 -5.35 12.09
CA LEU A 34 -6.86 -6.49 11.56
C LEU A 34 -5.98 -7.08 12.67
N PRO A 35 -5.96 -8.41 12.83
CA PRO A 35 -5.19 -9.05 13.88
C PRO A 35 -3.68 -8.93 13.61
N THR A 36 -2.92 -8.63 14.67
CA THR A 36 -1.45 -8.56 14.65
C THR A 36 -0.89 -9.26 15.87
N ILE A 37 0.42 -9.53 15.88
CA ILE A 37 1.16 -9.94 17.07
C ILE A 37 1.96 -8.72 17.53
N LYS A 38 1.88 -8.40 18.82
CA LYS A 38 2.58 -7.25 19.39
C LYS A 38 4.09 -7.38 19.17
N ASN A 39 4.74 -6.28 18.82
CA ASN A 39 6.16 -6.09 18.50
C ASN A 39 6.61 -6.67 17.15
N GLU A 40 5.78 -7.43 16.43
CA GLU A 40 6.10 -7.90 15.07
C GLU A 40 5.93 -6.77 14.03
N VAL A 41 6.68 -6.86 12.94
CA VAL A 41 6.65 -5.90 11.82
C VAL A 41 5.71 -6.39 10.74
N TYR A 42 4.89 -5.48 10.22
CA TYR A 42 3.92 -5.78 9.17
C TYR A 42 3.97 -4.77 8.04
N MET A 43 3.78 -5.27 6.82
CA MET A 43 3.33 -4.48 5.68
C MET A 43 1.81 -4.49 5.64
N ILE A 44 1.21 -3.32 5.46
CA ILE A 44 -0.22 -3.18 5.21
C ILE A 44 -0.47 -2.37 3.95
N ARG A 45 -1.38 -2.85 3.11
CA ARG A 45 -1.67 -2.27 1.80
C ARG A 45 -3.17 -2.16 1.57
N GLY A 46 -3.62 -0.95 1.23
CA GLY A 46 -4.94 -0.73 0.65
C GLY A 46 -4.86 -0.67 -0.87
N ILE A 47 -5.72 -1.41 -1.55
CA ILE A 47 -5.86 -1.40 -3.01
C ILE A 47 -7.20 -0.74 -3.37
N PHE A 48 -7.12 0.27 -4.21
CA PHE A 48 -8.26 1.09 -4.63
C PHE A 48 -8.62 0.82 -6.10
N PRO A 49 -9.90 0.90 -6.47
CA PRO A 49 -10.33 0.79 -7.86
C PRO A 49 -9.71 1.91 -8.70
N PHE A 50 -9.24 1.57 -9.89
CA PHE A 50 -8.68 2.52 -10.86
C PHE A 50 -9.78 3.10 -11.76
N GLY A 51 -9.58 4.33 -12.23
CA GLY A 51 -10.54 5.06 -13.08
C GLY A 51 -10.84 6.46 -12.57
N GLU A 52 -11.88 7.08 -13.12
CA GLU A 52 -12.37 8.41 -12.72
C GLU A 52 -13.68 8.28 -11.94
N LEU A 53 -13.58 8.17 -10.62
CA LEU A 53 -14.71 8.28 -9.69
C LEU A 53 -14.89 9.72 -9.22
N SER A 54 -13.78 10.41 -8.89
CA SER A 54 -13.74 11.82 -8.52
C SER A 54 -12.29 12.31 -8.42
N ASN A 55 -12.06 13.61 -8.70
CA ASN A 55 -10.76 14.26 -8.55
C ASN A 55 -10.47 14.73 -7.11
N SER A 56 -11.41 14.53 -6.19
CA SER A 56 -11.29 14.95 -4.81
C SER A 56 -10.76 13.82 -3.92
N PRO A 57 -9.83 14.09 -2.98
CA PRO A 57 -9.21 13.05 -2.18
C PRO A 57 -10.06 12.62 -0.98
N PHE A 58 -9.82 11.39 -0.56
CA PHE A 58 -9.99 10.92 0.82
C PHE A 58 -8.65 10.38 1.32
N TYR A 59 -8.54 10.01 2.61
CA TYR A 59 -7.24 9.64 3.20
C TYR A 59 -7.23 8.24 3.79
N VAL A 60 -6.04 7.69 3.93
CA VAL A 60 -5.76 6.38 4.53
C VAL A 60 -4.84 6.57 5.73
N SER A 61 -5.13 5.88 6.83
CA SER A 61 -4.28 5.87 8.03
C SER A 61 -4.14 4.48 8.64
N ILE A 62 -3.03 4.25 9.33
CA ILE A 62 -2.83 3.14 10.25
C ILE A 62 -2.93 3.70 11.67
N GLY A 63 -3.94 3.28 12.43
CA GLY A 63 -4.25 3.87 13.73
C GLY A 63 -4.51 5.37 13.61
N VAL A 64 -3.58 6.17 14.14
CA VAL A 64 -3.59 7.64 14.09
C VAL A 64 -2.66 8.21 13.02
N THR A 65 -1.81 7.38 12.40
CA THR A 65 -0.78 7.83 11.46
C THR A 65 -1.32 7.80 10.03
N GLN A 66 -1.39 8.94 9.37
CA GLN A 66 -1.82 9.04 7.98
C GLN A 66 -0.74 8.52 7.02
N LEU A 67 -1.10 7.60 6.12
CA LEU A 67 -0.22 7.08 5.07
C LEU A 67 -0.28 7.92 3.80
N GLY A 68 -1.46 8.44 3.44
CA GLY A 68 -1.60 9.22 2.21
C GLY A 68 -3.03 9.52 1.80
N ALA A 69 -3.13 10.29 0.73
CA ALA A 69 -4.38 10.58 0.04
C ALA A 69 -4.61 9.59 -1.10
N VAL A 70 -5.86 9.19 -1.29
CA VAL A 70 -6.32 8.45 -2.46
C VAL A 70 -7.05 9.42 -3.37
N ILE A 71 -6.54 9.57 -4.59
CA ILE A 71 -7.15 10.39 -5.64
C ILE A 71 -7.41 9.44 -6.81
N SER A 72 -8.66 9.41 -7.30
CA SER A 72 -9.01 8.60 -8.45
C SER A 72 -8.27 9.13 -9.67
N SER A 73 -7.43 8.32 -10.30
CA SER A 73 -6.84 8.67 -11.60
C SER A 73 -6.80 7.46 -12.51
N LYS A 74 -6.86 7.69 -13.83
CA LYS A 74 -6.71 6.64 -14.86
C LYS A 74 -5.29 6.10 -14.98
N LEU A 75 -4.30 6.80 -14.43
CA LEU A 75 -2.89 6.62 -14.72
C LEU A 75 -2.10 5.92 -13.61
N GLN A 76 -2.75 5.53 -12.50
CA GLN A 76 -2.03 5.11 -11.30
C GLN A 76 -2.59 3.79 -10.75
N ASP A 77 -1.67 2.86 -10.47
CA ASP A 77 -1.94 1.69 -9.65
C ASP A 77 -2.15 2.21 -8.21
N LEU A 78 -3.40 2.39 -7.81
CA LEU A 78 -3.76 3.06 -6.54
C LEU A 78 -3.59 2.10 -5.37
N GLY A 79 -2.35 1.70 -5.10
CA GLY A 79 -1.95 1.02 -3.87
C GLY A 79 -1.36 2.02 -2.88
N ILE A 80 -1.92 2.11 -1.67
CA ILE A 80 -1.23 2.79 -0.56
C ILE A 80 -0.70 1.71 0.36
N GLU A 81 0.62 1.68 0.52
CA GLU A 81 1.33 0.70 1.35
C GLU A 81 2.10 1.41 2.46
N GLY A 82 2.05 0.83 3.65
CA GLY A 82 2.89 1.23 4.77
C GLY A 82 3.47 0.04 5.52
N VAL A 83 4.57 0.28 6.23
CA VAL A 83 5.21 -0.69 7.14
C VAL A 83 5.17 -0.12 8.55
N PHE A 84 4.79 -0.95 9.52
CA PHE A 84 4.68 -0.53 10.91
C PHE A 84 5.02 -1.70 11.84
N ARG A 85 5.49 -1.36 13.05
CA ARG A 85 5.60 -2.29 14.16
C ARG A 85 4.29 -2.31 14.93
N ALA A 86 3.73 -3.49 15.14
CA ALA A 86 2.47 -3.63 15.85
C ALA A 86 2.65 -3.33 17.35
N THR A 87 1.91 -2.35 17.87
CA THR A 87 1.96 -2.01 19.31
C THR A 87 0.97 -2.81 20.15
N LYS A 88 0.01 -3.48 19.49
CA LYS A 88 -1.08 -4.27 20.07
C LYS A 88 -1.27 -5.57 19.28
N ASN A 89 -2.19 -6.40 19.76
CA ASN A 89 -2.65 -7.60 19.05
C ASN A 89 -3.63 -7.31 17.88
N TYR A 90 -3.81 -6.03 17.56
CA TYR A 90 -4.54 -5.58 16.38
C TYR A 90 -3.94 -4.28 15.86
N THR A 91 -4.23 -3.97 14.60
CA THR A 91 -4.03 -2.66 13.99
C THR A 91 -5.32 -2.20 13.32
N ASP A 92 -5.50 -0.89 13.22
CA ASP A 92 -6.63 -0.30 12.53
C ASP A 92 -6.19 0.30 11.19
N PHE A 93 -6.71 -0.21 10.08
CA PHE A 93 -6.56 0.41 8.77
C PHE A 93 -7.80 1.24 8.46
N CYS A 94 -7.65 2.55 8.46
CA CYS A 94 -8.77 3.47 8.38
C CYS A 94 -8.83 4.21 7.05
N LEU A 95 -10.04 4.29 6.52
CA LEU A 95 -10.44 5.18 5.45
C LEU A 95 -11.06 6.42 6.09
N VAL A 96 -10.42 7.57 5.93
CA VAL A 96 -10.82 8.84 6.53
C VAL A 96 -11.57 9.65 5.47
N LYS A 97 -12.77 10.11 5.84
CA LYS A 97 -13.60 10.97 5.00
C LYS A 97 -12.83 12.24 4.64
N GLY A 98 -12.67 12.46 3.34
CA GLY A 98 -12.22 13.73 2.80
C GLY A 98 -13.38 14.45 2.12
N LYS A 99 -13.13 15.00 0.94
CA LYS A 99 -14.17 15.65 0.13
C LYS A 99 -15.14 14.64 -0.50
N VAL A 100 -14.73 13.38 -0.61
CA VAL A 100 -15.52 12.29 -1.22
C VAL A 100 -15.71 11.13 -0.25
N ASN A 101 -16.71 10.30 -0.53
CA ASN A 101 -16.94 9.07 0.21
C ASN A 101 -15.79 8.08 -0.04
N PRO A 102 -15.14 7.54 1.01
CA PRO A 102 -14.06 6.60 0.83
C PRO A 102 -14.54 5.28 0.22
N TYR A 103 -13.67 4.66 -0.55
CA TYR A 103 -13.93 3.36 -1.15
C TYR A 103 -12.66 2.50 -1.09
N ILE A 104 -12.81 1.18 -1.20
CA ILE A 104 -11.68 0.24 -1.21
C ILE A 104 -12.06 -1.07 -1.88
N SER A 105 -11.12 -1.68 -2.61
CA SER A 105 -11.29 -3.00 -3.21
C SER A 105 -10.73 -4.11 -2.33
N ARG A 106 -9.56 -3.87 -1.71
CA ARG A 106 -8.86 -4.87 -0.90
C ARG A 106 -7.99 -4.23 0.17
N VAL A 107 -7.87 -4.91 1.30
CA VAL A 107 -6.85 -4.65 2.34
C VAL A 107 -6.01 -5.91 2.48
N GLU A 108 -4.70 -5.76 2.44
CA GLU A 108 -3.72 -6.85 2.61
C GLU A 108 -2.84 -6.52 3.82
N LEU A 109 -2.64 -7.50 4.72
CA LEU A 109 -1.73 -7.41 5.86
C LEU A 109 -0.77 -8.60 5.80
N ARG A 110 0.54 -8.34 5.77
CA ARG A 110 1.59 -9.35 5.61
C ARG A 110 2.67 -9.14 6.67
N PRO A 111 3.14 -10.20 7.35
CA PRO A 111 4.33 -10.11 8.19
C PRO A 111 5.56 -9.69 7.35
N LEU A 112 6.47 -8.95 7.98
CA LEU A 112 7.77 -8.60 7.41
C LEU A 112 8.89 -8.94 8.40
N PRO A 113 10.12 -9.15 7.89
CA PRO A 113 11.30 -9.27 8.75
C PRO A 113 11.52 -8.01 9.60
N GLU A 114 12.04 -8.21 10.81
CA GLU A 114 12.33 -7.17 11.81
C GLU A 114 13.29 -6.09 11.29
N GLU A 115 14.21 -6.46 10.40
CA GLU A 115 15.24 -5.59 9.82
C GLU A 115 14.67 -4.36 9.09
N TYR A 116 13.38 -4.40 8.68
CA TYR A 116 12.67 -3.27 8.07
C TYR A 116 12.51 -2.06 8.98
N LEU A 117 12.45 -2.28 10.29
CA LEU A 117 12.21 -1.22 11.29
C LEU A 117 13.21 -1.31 12.46
N HIS A 118 14.34 -1.98 12.26
CA HIS A 118 15.30 -2.23 13.33
C HIS A 118 15.74 -0.92 14.01
N ASP A 119 16.10 0.09 13.22
CA ASP A 119 16.55 1.39 13.72
C ASP A 119 15.40 2.42 13.89
N LEU A 120 14.16 1.97 13.68
CA LEU A 120 12.95 2.81 13.61
C LEU A 120 11.79 2.23 14.44
N PRO A 121 11.97 2.04 15.76
CA PRO A 121 11.03 1.28 16.59
C PRO A 121 9.63 1.91 16.70
N THR A 122 9.53 3.24 16.51
CA THR A 122 8.28 4.00 16.61
C THR A 122 7.78 4.55 15.28
N SER A 123 8.46 4.25 14.17
CA SER A 123 8.14 4.82 12.87
C SER A 123 7.11 3.99 12.12
N VAL A 124 6.32 4.69 11.31
CA VAL A 124 5.52 4.10 10.24
C VAL A 124 6.15 4.55 8.94
N LEU A 125 6.54 3.60 8.10
CA LEU A 125 7.07 3.89 6.78
C LEU A 125 5.96 3.86 5.75
N LYS A 126 6.05 4.74 4.76
CA LYS A 126 5.19 4.73 3.57
C LYS A 126 6.03 4.28 2.39
N LEU A 127 5.49 3.38 1.57
CA LEU A 127 6.14 3.04 0.32
C LEU A 127 6.10 4.22 -0.65
N ILE A 128 7.26 4.63 -1.17
CA ILE A 128 7.38 5.61 -2.26
C ILE A 128 7.52 4.89 -3.60
N SER A 129 8.44 3.95 -3.71
CA SER A 129 8.64 3.13 -4.90
C SER A 129 9.31 1.79 -4.55
N ARG A 130 9.10 0.79 -5.40
CA ARG A 130 9.77 -0.51 -5.34
C ARG A 130 9.92 -1.06 -6.75
N ASN A 131 11.16 -1.08 -7.23
CA ASN A 131 11.45 -1.32 -8.64
C ASN A 131 12.24 -2.62 -8.82
N ASN A 132 11.80 -3.45 -9.76
CA ASN A 132 12.54 -4.59 -10.27
C ASN A 132 13.51 -4.10 -11.36
N LEU A 133 14.81 -4.20 -11.12
CA LEU A 133 15.87 -3.71 -12.01
C LEU A 133 16.41 -4.79 -12.98
N LYS A 134 15.71 -5.91 -13.15
CA LYS A 134 16.11 -6.96 -14.09
C LYS A 134 16.15 -6.47 -15.55
N ALA A 135 16.95 -7.15 -16.37
CA ALA A 135 17.16 -6.80 -17.77
C ALA A 135 15.83 -6.76 -18.56
N LYS A 136 15.73 -5.78 -19.47
CA LYS A 136 14.57 -5.54 -20.34
C LYS A 136 14.15 -6.85 -21.05
N GLY A 137 12.87 -7.21 -20.97
CA GLY A 137 12.31 -8.40 -21.62
C GLY A 137 12.05 -9.60 -20.71
N THR A 138 12.36 -9.51 -19.41
CA THR A 138 11.79 -10.41 -18.39
C THR A 138 10.53 -9.76 -17.81
N GLU A 139 9.44 -9.77 -18.56
CA GLU A 139 8.16 -9.07 -18.31
C GLU A 139 7.39 -9.57 -17.07
N ASN A 140 7.95 -9.55 -15.86
CA ASN A 140 7.18 -9.94 -14.68
C ASN A 140 7.46 -9.04 -13.47
N ASP A 141 6.38 -8.44 -12.96
CA ASP A 141 6.29 -7.96 -11.57
C ASP A 141 6.72 -9.12 -10.64
N ILE A 142 7.59 -8.85 -9.66
CA ILE A 142 7.92 -9.85 -8.64
C ILE A 142 6.89 -9.74 -7.52
N ARG A 143 6.28 -10.86 -7.16
CA ARG A 143 5.33 -10.99 -6.06
C ARG A 143 5.36 -12.40 -5.47
N TYR A 144 4.45 -12.71 -4.54
CA TYR A 144 4.22 -14.08 -4.08
C TYR A 144 3.94 -15.03 -5.27
N PRO A 145 4.47 -16.26 -5.27
CA PRO A 145 5.22 -16.92 -4.19
C PRO A 145 6.73 -16.63 -4.18
N VAL A 146 7.27 -15.92 -5.17
CA VAL A 146 8.71 -15.60 -5.25
C VAL A 146 9.12 -14.69 -4.10
N ASP A 147 8.32 -13.67 -3.83
CA ASP A 147 8.43 -12.84 -2.63
C ASP A 147 7.50 -13.38 -1.54
N LYS A 148 8.07 -14.03 -0.51
CA LYS A 148 7.29 -14.61 0.60
C LYS A 148 6.47 -13.58 1.38
N SER A 149 6.90 -12.32 1.38
CA SER A 149 6.21 -11.21 2.03
C SER A 149 5.18 -10.54 1.11
N ASP A 150 5.00 -11.04 -0.12
CA ASP A 150 4.02 -10.55 -1.10
C ASP A 150 4.17 -9.05 -1.41
N ARG A 151 5.42 -8.56 -1.34
CA ARG A 151 5.79 -7.23 -1.84
C ARG A 151 5.63 -7.21 -3.35
N ILE A 152 5.19 -6.07 -3.89
CA ILE A 152 5.04 -5.88 -5.34
C ILE A 152 6.24 -5.10 -5.84
N TRP A 153 7.09 -5.74 -6.64
CA TRP A 153 8.20 -5.08 -7.33
C TRP A 153 7.79 -4.85 -8.77
N LYS A 154 7.65 -3.58 -9.16
CA LYS A 154 7.23 -3.19 -10.51
C LYS A 154 8.42 -3.12 -11.44
N GLU A 155 8.25 -3.59 -12.68
CA GLU A 155 9.27 -3.39 -13.71
C GLU A 155 9.57 -1.89 -13.86
N THR A 156 10.86 -1.56 -13.99
CA THR A 156 11.28 -0.19 -14.30
C THR A 156 11.19 0.07 -15.79
N SER A 157 10.60 1.21 -16.19
CA SER A 157 10.59 1.67 -17.58
C SER A 157 11.97 2.14 -18.08
N SER A 158 12.93 2.32 -17.15
CA SER A 158 14.29 2.82 -17.43
C SER A 158 15.37 1.86 -16.91
N PRO A 159 15.46 0.61 -17.42
CA PRO A 159 16.47 -0.35 -16.99
C PRO A 159 17.89 0.04 -17.44
N SER A 160 18.01 0.98 -18.39
CA SER A 160 19.29 1.46 -18.94
C SER A 160 20.20 2.18 -17.94
N TYR A 161 19.68 2.58 -16.77
CA TYR A 161 20.50 3.16 -15.69
C TYR A 161 20.91 2.13 -14.63
N ALA A 162 20.44 0.89 -14.73
CA ALA A 162 20.83 -0.17 -13.80
C ALA A 162 22.21 -0.69 -14.20
N VAL A 163 23.21 -0.38 -13.37
CA VAL A 163 24.57 -0.93 -13.52
C VAL A 163 24.61 -2.28 -12.80
N PRO A 164 25.03 -3.37 -13.46
CA PRO A 164 25.22 -4.64 -12.78
C PRO A 164 26.30 -4.49 -11.70
N LEU A 165 25.95 -4.82 -10.47
CA LEU A 165 26.88 -4.83 -9.36
C LEU A 165 27.58 -6.19 -9.29
N SER A 166 28.90 -6.18 -9.12
CA SER A 166 29.71 -7.39 -8.90
C SER A 166 29.73 -7.84 -7.43
N SER A 167 29.16 -7.04 -6.53
CA SER A 167 29.12 -7.29 -5.09
C SER A 167 27.81 -6.81 -4.47
N ASN A 168 27.49 -7.34 -3.29
CA ASN A 168 26.37 -6.86 -2.50
C ASN A 168 26.65 -5.43 -2.03
N VAL A 169 25.68 -4.54 -2.24
CA VAL A 169 25.76 -3.14 -1.79
C VAL A 169 24.77 -2.92 -0.65
N SER A 170 25.28 -2.52 0.51
CA SER A 170 24.49 -1.91 1.57
C SER A 170 24.51 -0.41 1.38
N ASN A 171 23.37 0.20 1.03
CA ASN A 171 23.27 1.66 1.05
C ASN A 171 23.17 2.10 2.51
N PHE A 172 24.16 2.83 3.00
CA PHE A 172 24.10 3.48 4.30
C PHE A 172 23.87 4.97 4.03
N ASP A 173 22.75 5.51 4.51
CA ASP A 173 22.57 6.96 4.55
C ASP A 173 23.17 7.49 5.87
N PRO A 174 24.33 8.17 5.82
CA PRO A 174 24.99 8.67 7.03
C PRO A 174 24.21 9.80 7.71
N GLU A 175 23.25 10.45 7.04
CA GLU A 175 22.44 11.50 7.67
C GLU A 175 21.25 10.94 8.44
N THR A 176 20.67 9.82 7.98
CA THR A 176 19.44 9.27 8.56
C THR A 176 19.62 7.98 9.36
N ASN A 177 20.83 7.40 9.38
CA ASN A 177 21.11 6.07 9.95
C ASN A 177 20.13 4.99 9.44
N MET A 178 19.60 5.18 8.24
CA MET A 178 18.64 4.26 7.63
C MET A 178 19.43 3.20 6.88
N THR A 179 19.45 1.99 7.42
CA THR A 179 19.90 0.83 6.67
C THR A 179 18.68 0.26 5.93
N PRO A 180 18.68 0.20 4.58
CA PRO A 180 17.60 -0.46 3.87
C PRO A 180 17.60 -1.94 4.28
N PRO A 181 16.41 -2.51 4.52
CA PRO A 181 16.30 -3.92 4.86
C PRO A 181 16.94 -4.76 3.75
N LEU A 182 18.01 -5.46 4.12
CA LEU A 182 18.69 -6.40 3.24
C LEU A 182 17.75 -7.57 2.94
N GLN A 183 17.95 -8.22 1.80
CA GLN A 183 17.14 -9.36 1.36
C GLN A 183 17.91 -10.65 1.56
#